data_AF-A0A349H478-F1
#
_entry.id   AF-A0A349H478-F1
#
_cell.length_a   1.000
_cell.length_b   1.000
_cell.length_c   1.000
_cell.angle_alpha   90.00
_cell.angle_beta   90.00
_cell.angle_gamma   90.00
#
_symmetry.space_group_name_H-M   'P 1'
#
loop_
_entity.id
_entity.type
_entity.pdbx_description
1 polymer ?
#
loop_
_entity_poly.entity_id
_entity_poly.type
_entity_poly.pdbx_seq_one_letter_code
_entity_poly.pdbx_strand_id
1 'polypeptide(L)'
;MKTWLIPGRMAFPRMGAFSGYPGRLIPVFAVLFLGLQLQAGERWHGISVFGPKGLKYAPGQRFAYLNPEAPIAGRLRMAGNSFSKLTTFGLTGAAPQWMEEYCFEALGIKSWDDDEAYSVYGLLA
;
A
#
# COMPACT_ATOMS: atom_id res chain seq x y z
N MET A 1 54.46 -59.89 -7.46
CA MET A 1 55.12 -58.88 -6.59
C MET A 1 54.20 -58.61 -5.41
N LYS A 2 54.45 -59.29 -4.30
CA LYS A 2 54.95 -58.74 -3.02
C LYS A 2 53.87 -58.04 -2.18
N THR A 3 53.26 -58.87 -1.34
CA THR A 3 52.69 -58.55 -0.02
C THR A 3 53.64 -57.69 0.79
N TRP A 4 53.12 -56.60 1.37
CA TRP A 4 53.77 -55.91 2.49
C TRP A 4 52.73 -55.68 3.60
N LEU A 5 52.90 -56.42 4.70
CA LEU A 5 52.39 -56.06 6.02
C LEU A 5 53.17 -54.83 6.52
N ILE A 6 52.48 -53.83 7.06
CA ILE A 6 53.05 -52.94 8.08
C ILE A 6 52.01 -52.79 9.21
N PRO A 7 52.43 -53.00 10.48
CA PRO A 7 51.57 -53.02 11.66
C PRO A 7 51.35 -51.62 12.24
N GLY A 8 50.31 -51.47 13.07
CA GLY A 8 50.17 -50.34 13.99
C GLY A 8 48.86 -49.57 13.84
N ARG A 9 47.83 -50.04 14.55
CA ARG A 9 46.63 -49.23 14.82
C ARG A 9 47.00 -48.09 15.77
N MET A 10 47.10 -46.87 15.27
CA MET A 10 46.99 -45.68 16.11
C MET A 10 45.49 -45.44 16.37
N ALA A 11 45.06 -45.64 17.61
CA ALA A 11 43.68 -45.38 18.03
C ALA A 11 43.45 -43.86 18.07
N PHE A 12 42.73 -43.32 17.07
CA PHE A 12 42.13 -42.00 17.17
C PHE A 12 40.94 -42.05 18.12
N PRO A 13 40.82 -41.14 19.12
CA PRO A 13 39.61 -41.05 19.91
C PRO A 13 38.46 -40.61 18.99
N ARG A 14 37.36 -41.37 19.01
CA ARG A 14 36.10 -40.97 18.40
C ARG A 14 35.62 -39.69 19.09
N MET A 15 35.81 -38.55 18.44
CA MET A 15 35.07 -37.33 18.79
C MET A 15 33.58 -37.64 18.66
N GLY A 16 32.88 -37.59 19.80
CA GLY A 16 31.45 -37.84 19.87
C GLY A 16 30.70 -36.95 18.90
N ALA A 17 29.79 -37.56 18.15
CA ALA A 17 28.86 -36.83 17.31
C ALA A 17 28.08 -35.85 18.19
N PHE A 18 28.23 -34.56 17.91
CA PHE A 18 27.33 -33.52 18.42
C PHE A 18 25.96 -33.76 17.78
N SER A 19 25.18 -34.65 18.39
CA SER A 19 23.77 -34.89 18.07
C SER A 19 22.92 -33.76 18.67
N GLY A 20 23.17 -32.53 18.23
CA GLY A 20 22.32 -31.38 18.53
C GLY A 20 21.29 -31.23 17.41
N TYR A 21 20.05 -31.64 17.65
CA TYR A 21 18.93 -31.61 16.71
C TYR A 21 18.75 -30.23 16.03
N PRO A 22 19.16 -30.02 14.75
CA PRO A 22 18.93 -28.75 14.07
C PRO A 22 17.46 -28.57 13.64
N GLY A 23 16.67 -29.66 13.67
CA GLY A 23 15.29 -29.70 13.16
C GLY A 23 14.22 -29.07 14.05
N ARG A 24 14.52 -28.70 15.30
CA ARG A 24 13.52 -28.10 16.23
C ARG A 24 13.47 -26.57 16.17
N LEU A 25 14.54 -25.91 15.70
CA LEU A 25 14.60 -24.45 15.60
C LEU A 25 13.86 -23.93 14.36
N ILE A 26 13.90 -24.69 13.27
CA ILE A 26 13.23 -24.36 12.00
C ILE A 26 11.70 -24.19 12.15
N PRO A 27 10.94 -25.10 12.78
CA PRO A 27 9.50 -24.92 12.96
C PRO A 27 9.17 -23.77 13.91
N VAL A 28 9.99 -23.52 14.94
CA VAL A 28 9.79 -22.39 15.86
C VAL A 28 9.97 -21.07 15.13
N PHE A 29 11.01 -20.96 14.29
CA PHE A 29 11.22 -19.80 13.43
C PHE A 29 10.09 -19.63 12.41
N ALA A 30 9.61 -20.71 11.81
CA ALA A 30 8.49 -20.66 10.86
C ALA A 30 7.18 -20.18 11.53
N VAL A 31 6.90 -20.65 12.75
CA VAL A 31 5.72 -20.22 13.53
C VAL A 31 5.84 -18.76 13.97
N LEU A 32 7.02 -18.32 14.41
CA LEU A 32 7.28 -16.91 14.74
C LEU A 32 7.13 -16.01 13.51
N PHE A 33 7.69 -16.43 12.38
CA PHE A 33 7.62 -15.67 11.13
C PHE A 33 6.19 -15.58 10.60
N LEU A 34 5.38 -16.65 10.73
CA LEU A 34 3.97 -16.64 10.36
C LEU A 34 3.12 -15.80 11.32
N GLY A 35 3.40 -15.82 12.62
CA GLY A 35 2.72 -15.00 13.62
C GLY A 35 2.96 -13.50 13.44
N LEU A 36 4.12 -13.11 12.88
CA LEU A 36 4.45 -11.72 12.51
C LEU A 36 3.69 -11.21 11.27
N GLN A 37 3.13 -12.09 10.43
CA GLN A 37 2.39 -11.69 9.22
C GLN A 37 0.92 -11.33 9.50
N LEU A 38 0.43 -11.51 10.74
CA LEU A 38 -0.99 -11.35 11.08
C LEU A 38 -1.40 -9.97 11.60
N GLN A 39 -0.51 -8.98 11.58
CA GLN A 39 -0.90 -7.59 11.79
C GLN A 39 -1.59 -7.03 10.54
N ALA A 40 -2.86 -7.38 10.35
CA ALA A 40 -3.75 -6.59 9.52
C ALA A 40 -4.04 -5.28 10.25
N GLY A 41 -3.49 -4.17 9.75
CA GLY A 41 -3.85 -2.84 10.22
C GLY A 41 -5.36 -2.61 10.07
N GLU A 42 -5.93 -1.78 10.93
CA GLU A 42 -7.32 -1.37 10.82
C GLU A 42 -7.56 -0.75 9.44
N ARG A 43 -8.60 -1.22 8.73
CA ARG A 43 -8.93 -0.72 7.40
C ARG A 43 -9.68 0.59 7.53
N TRP A 44 -9.09 1.66 6.99
CA TRP A 44 -9.69 2.99 6.95
C TRP A 44 -10.15 3.32 5.53
N HIS A 45 -11.37 3.83 5.37
CA HIS A 45 -11.93 4.26 4.08
C HIS A 45 -11.61 5.73 3.75
N GLY A 46 -10.98 6.44 4.69
CA GLY A 46 -10.58 7.82 4.52
C GLY A 46 -9.57 8.26 5.58
N ILE A 47 -8.98 9.43 5.36
CA ILE A 47 -8.01 10.06 6.23
C ILE A 47 -8.51 11.48 6.52
N SER A 48 -8.55 11.86 7.79
CA SER A 48 -8.84 13.22 8.21
C SER A 48 -7.65 13.80 8.95
N VAL A 49 -7.37 15.09 8.74
CA VAL A 49 -6.31 15.82 9.45
C VAL A 49 -6.57 15.83 10.97
N PHE A 50 -7.83 15.74 11.39
CA PHE A 50 -8.25 15.77 12.80
C PHE A 50 -8.45 14.38 13.41
N GLY A 51 -7.99 13.34 12.71
CA GLY A 51 -8.10 11.94 13.13
C GLY A 51 -9.45 11.30 12.80
N PRO A 52 -9.66 10.03 13.21
CA PRO A 52 -10.81 9.22 12.83
C PRO A 52 -12.20 9.85 12.98
N LYS A 53 -12.40 10.62 14.05
CA LYS A 53 -13.68 11.26 14.36
C LYS A 53 -13.99 12.45 13.44
N GLY A 54 -13.01 12.91 12.67
CA GLY A 54 -13.18 13.95 11.65
C GLY A 54 -13.74 13.44 10.33
N LEU A 55 -13.92 12.11 10.16
CA LEU A 55 -14.57 11.54 8.98
C LEU A 55 -16.09 11.59 9.15
N LYS A 56 -16.76 12.38 8.29
CA LYS A 56 -18.23 12.51 8.27
C LYS A 56 -18.92 11.33 7.58
N TYR A 57 -18.32 10.80 6.51
CA TYR A 57 -18.95 9.82 5.64
C TYR A 57 -18.51 8.40 5.98
N ALA A 58 -19.46 7.45 6.00
CA ALA A 58 -19.19 6.04 6.14
C ALA A 58 -18.65 5.40 4.84
N PRO A 59 -18.04 4.20 4.90
CA PRO A 59 -17.63 3.47 3.69
C PRO A 59 -18.79 3.30 2.69
N GLY A 60 -18.58 3.70 1.44
CA GLY A 60 -19.59 3.62 0.37
C GLY A 60 -20.72 4.66 0.46
N GLN A 61 -20.72 5.51 1.48
CA GLN A 61 -21.67 6.62 1.57
C GLN A 61 -21.29 7.71 0.56
N ARG A 62 -22.28 8.18 -0.21
CA ARG A 62 -22.10 9.31 -1.13
C ARG A 62 -21.99 10.61 -0.35
N PHE A 63 -21.27 11.58 -0.91
CA PHE A 63 -21.23 12.92 -0.35
C PHE A 63 -22.62 13.57 -0.36
N ALA A 64 -22.96 14.27 0.72
CA ALA A 64 -24.30 14.85 0.92
C ALA A 64 -24.62 15.96 -0.08
N TYR A 65 -23.58 16.62 -0.60
CA TYR A 65 -23.69 17.68 -1.61
C TYR A 65 -23.88 17.15 -3.04
N LEU A 66 -23.94 15.82 -3.25
CA LEU A 66 -24.19 15.25 -4.57
C LEU A 66 -25.69 15.04 -4.80
N ASN A 67 -26.17 15.46 -5.98
CA ASN A 67 -27.51 15.11 -6.44
C ASN A 67 -27.49 13.69 -7.06
N PRO A 68 -28.13 12.67 -6.45
CA PRO A 68 -28.14 11.32 -6.96
C PRO A 68 -28.97 11.15 -8.25
N GLU A 69 -29.87 12.09 -8.53
CA GLU A 69 -30.75 12.09 -9.71
C GLU A 69 -30.21 13.01 -10.82
N ALA A 70 -28.96 13.45 -10.70
CA ALA A 70 -28.34 14.29 -11.73
C ALA A 70 -28.35 13.59 -13.10
N PRO A 71 -28.80 14.27 -14.18
CA PRO A 71 -28.78 13.70 -15.51
C PRO A 71 -27.34 13.46 -15.98
N ILE A 72 -27.05 12.27 -16.52
CA ILE A 72 -25.68 11.81 -16.82
C ILE A 72 -25.21 12.23 -18.23
N ALA A 73 -26.08 12.83 -19.04
CA ALA A 73 -25.80 13.15 -20.44
C ALA A 73 -26.03 14.63 -20.79
N GLY A 74 -25.28 15.13 -21.76
CA GLY A 74 -25.42 16.50 -22.26
C GLY A 74 -24.09 17.06 -22.77
N ARG A 75 -24.07 18.37 -23.06
CA ARG A 75 -22.83 19.11 -23.35
C ARG A 75 -22.73 20.31 -22.43
N LEU A 76 -21.72 20.31 -21.57
CA LEU A 76 -21.35 21.46 -20.76
C LEU A 76 -20.36 22.33 -21.54
N ARG A 77 -20.70 23.60 -21.78
CA ARG A 77 -19.78 24.58 -22.38
C ARG A 77 -19.19 25.44 -21.27
N MET A 78 -17.88 25.34 -21.08
CA MET A 78 -17.14 26.11 -20.08
C MET A 78 -16.23 27.12 -20.78
N ALA A 79 -16.17 28.35 -20.25
CA ALA A 79 -15.21 29.34 -20.71
C ALA A 79 -13.88 29.10 -19.98
N GLY A 80 -12.77 29.11 -20.71
CA GLY A 80 -11.43 28.95 -20.12
C GLY A 80 -10.45 30.00 -20.64
N ASN A 81 -9.29 30.09 -19.99
CA ASN A 81 -8.19 30.93 -20.44
C ASN A 81 -7.37 30.24 -21.56
N SER A 82 -6.54 31.02 -22.27
CA SER A 82 -5.57 30.48 -23.23
C SER A 82 -4.57 29.54 -22.54
N PHE A 83 -4.19 28.46 -23.22
CA PHE A 83 -3.17 27.50 -22.75
C PHE A 83 -2.06 27.35 -23.79
N SER A 84 -0.86 26.98 -23.34
CA SER A 84 0.31 26.76 -24.21
C SER A 84 0.89 25.35 -24.14
N LYS A 85 0.42 24.51 -23.22
CA LYS A 85 0.80 23.09 -23.06
C LYS A 85 -0.36 22.29 -22.50
N LEU A 86 -0.32 20.96 -22.57
CA LEU A 86 -1.35 20.08 -22.01
C LEU A 86 -0.98 19.44 -20.65
N THR A 87 0.29 19.50 -20.24
CA THR A 87 0.72 18.95 -18.94
C THR A 87 0.51 19.97 -17.82
N THR A 88 -0.17 19.56 -16.75
CA THR A 88 -0.39 20.36 -15.53
C THR A 88 0.79 20.32 -14.55
N PHE A 89 1.60 19.27 -14.59
CA PHE A 89 2.66 19.01 -13.59
C PHE A 89 4.03 19.64 -13.92
N GLY A 90 4.15 20.31 -15.07
CA GLY A 90 5.39 21.00 -15.47
C GLY A 90 5.49 22.41 -14.91
N LEU A 91 6.71 22.90 -14.68
CA LEU A 91 6.96 24.22 -14.08
C LEU A 91 6.67 25.41 -15.00
N THR A 92 6.84 25.26 -16.32
CA THR A 92 6.74 26.37 -17.29
C THR A 92 5.53 26.23 -18.23
N GLY A 93 5.02 27.35 -18.75
CA GLY A 93 3.84 27.37 -19.62
C GLY A 93 2.52 27.25 -18.86
N ALA A 94 1.39 27.48 -19.55
CA ALA A 94 0.05 27.44 -18.96
C ALA A 94 -0.73 26.21 -19.46
N ALA A 95 -1.24 25.42 -18.52
CA ALA A 95 -2.13 24.28 -18.83
C ALA A 95 -3.59 24.73 -18.93
N PRO A 96 -4.47 23.97 -19.63
CA PRO A 96 -5.90 24.23 -19.62
C PRO A 96 -6.46 24.14 -18.21
N GLN A 97 -7.45 24.98 -17.91
CA GLN A 97 -8.23 24.87 -16.69
C GLN A 97 -8.95 23.51 -16.65
N TRP A 98 -9.10 22.96 -15.44
CA TRP A 98 -9.77 21.68 -15.15
C TRP A 98 -9.14 20.42 -15.73
N MET A 99 -7.96 20.51 -16.33
CA MET A 99 -7.27 19.35 -16.90
C MET A 99 -6.90 18.33 -15.81
N GLU A 100 -6.54 18.80 -14.61
CA GLU A 100 -6.18 17.91 -13.49
C GLU A 100 -7.41 17.13 -12.99
N GLU A 101 -8.56 17.81 -12.89
CA GLU A 101 -9.79 17.28 -12.32
C GLU A 101 -10.54 16.29 -13.23
N TYR A 102 -10.41 16.41 -14.55
CA TYR A 102 -11.16 15.58 -15.50
C TYR A 102 -10.33 14.52 -16.25
N CYS A 103 -9.00 14.64 -16.28
CA CYS A 103 -8.13 13.72 -17.03
C CYS A 103 -7.18 12.90 -16.15
N PHE A 104 -7.02 13.25 -14.87
CA PHE A 104 -6.12 12.57 -13.95
C PHE A 104 -6.87 12.16 -12.67
N GLU A 105 -6.51 11.01 -12.12
CA GLU A 105 -7.11 10.48 -10.90
C GLU A 105 -6.06 10.40 -9.78
N ALA A 106 -6.44 10.84 -8.59
CA ALA A 106 -5.63 10.73 -7.39
C ALA A 106 -5.93 9.43 -6.62
N LEU A 107 -5.09 9.08 -5.64
CA LEU A 107 -5.35 7.95 -4.75
C LEU A 107 -6.63 8.12 -3.93
N GLY A 108 -6.92 9.36 -3.53
CA GLY A 108 -8.14 9.72 -2.83
C GLY A 108 -8.65 11.09 -3.24
N ILE A 109 -9.91 11.35 -2.92
CA ILE A 109 -10.61 12.60 -3.23
C ILE A 109 -10.95 13.35 -1.94
N LYS A 110 -10.70 14.66 -1.94
CA LYS A 110 -11.04 15.55 -0.82
C LYS A 110 -12.55 15.79 -0.78
N SER A 111 -13.14 15.68 0.41
CA SER A 111 -14.51 16.14 0.66
C SER A 111 -14.61 17.67 0.52
N TRP A 112 -15.68 18.16 -0.09
CA TRP A 112 -16.01 19.59 -0.21
C TRP A 112 -17.12 20.02 0.75
N ASP A 113 -17.43 19.20 1.75
CA ASP A 113 -18.45 19.49 2.74
C ASP A 113 -17.94 20.52 3.77
N ASP A 114 -18.68 21.61 3.97
CA ASP A 114 -18.30 22.69 4.90
C ASP A 114 -18.30 22.23 6.37
N ASP A 115 -19.06 21.18 6.72
CA ASP A 115 -19.08 20.61 8.07
C ASP A 115 -17.85 19.71 8.35
N GLU A 116 -16.98 19.51 7.35
CA GLU A 116 -15.81 18.63 7.44
C GLU A 116 -14.53 19.39 7.10
N ALA A 117 -13.70 19.65 8.11
CA ALA A 117 -12.58 20.58 7.97
C ALA A 117 -11.54 20.18 6.89
N TYR A 118 -11.00 18.95 6.96
CA TYR A 118 -10.17 18.40 5.88
C TYR A 118 -10.13 16.87 5.98
N SER A 119 -10.82 16.21 5.06
CA SER A 119 -10.85 14.75 4.94
C SER A 119 -10.74 14.31 3.47
N VAL A 120 -10.05 13.20 3.27
CA VAL A 120 -9.82 12.56 1.97
C VAL A 120 -10.34 11.13 2.03
N TYR A 121 -11.13 10.74 1.04
CA TYR A 121 -11.72 9.41 0.91
C TYR A 121 -11.09 8.66 -0.27
N GLY A 122 -11.05 7.33 -0.20
CA GLY A 122 -10.44 6.51 -1.26
C GLY A 122 -11.08 6.72 -2.63
N LEU A 123 -10.24 6.78 -3.68
CA LEU A 123 -10.64 6.80 -5.09
C LEU A 123 -10.01 5.62 -5.84
N LEU A 124 -8.71 5.68 -6.13
CA LEU A 124 -7.94 4.56 -6.70
C LEU A 124 -7.36 3.60 -5.64
N ALA A 125 -7.21 4.07 -4.40
CA ALA A 125 -6.57 3.34 -3.29
C ALA A 125 -7.47 2.32 -2.60
#